data_AF-A0A552E7L9-F1
#
_entry.id   AF-A0A552E7L9-F1
#
_cell.length_a   1.000
_cell.length_b   1.000
_cell.length_c   1.000
_cell.angle_alpha   90.00
_cell.angle_beta   90.00
_cell.angle_gamma   90.00
#
_symmetry.space_group_name_H-M   'P 1'
#
loop_
_entity.id
_entity.type
_entity.pdbx_description
1 polymer ?
#
loop_
_entity_poly.entity_id
_entity_poly.type
_entity_poly.pdbx_seq_one_letter_code
_entity_poly.pdbx_strand_id
1 'polypeptide(L)'
;MKKTTLPINLSQEEIKQFCQRHSICKLSLFGSVLRDDFTRESDVDVLVEFEQGKTPGLAIITMEDELSNIINRQIDLRTSADLSRYFREQVLAEAIVIYEQN
;
A
#
# COMPACT_ATOMS: atom_id res chain seq x y z
N MET A 1 20.50 -6.10 6.93
CA MET A 1 19.10 -5.87 6.52
C MET A 1 18.38 -5.27 7.72
N LYS A 2 17.92 -4.02 7.66
CA LYS A 2 17.15 -3.43 8.78
C LYS A 2 15.81 -4.18 8.83
N LYS A 3 15.49 -4.83 9.95
CA LYS A 3 14.11 -5.22 10.22
C LYS A 3 13.36 -3.91 10.49
N THR A 4 12.65 -3.41 9.51
CA THR A 4 11.79 -2.24 9.71
C THR A 4 10.58 -2.71 10.50
N THR A 5 10.57 -2.41 11.80
CA THR A 5 9.37 -2.56 12.61
C THR A 5 8.40 -1.47 12.16
N LEU A 6 7.28 -1.86 11.57
CA LEU A 6 6.25 -0.90 11.15
C LEU A 6 5.42 -0.46 12.37
N PRO A 7 4.96 0.81 12.42
CA PRO A 7 4.13 1.33 13.51
C PRO A 7 2.65 0.91 13.39
N ILE A 8 2.35 -0.06 12.52
CA ILE A 8 1.02 -0.61 12.26
C ILE A 8 1.06 -2.14 12.35
N ASN A 9 -0.07 -2.74 12.72
CA ASN A 9 -0.21 -4.19 12.71
C ASN A 9 -0.69 -4.66 11.34
N LEU A 10 -0.02 -5.66 10.77
CA LEU A 10 -0.36 -6.21 9.46
C LEU A 10 -0.45 -7.72 9.53
N SER A 11 -1.62 -8.24 9.18
CA SER A 11 -1.83 -9.66 8.98
C SER A 11 -1.39 -10.05 7.58
N GLN A 12 -0.26 -10.75 7.49
CA GLN A 12 0.31 -11.16 6.20
C GLN A 12 -0.66 -12.02 5.38
N GLU A 13 -1.49 -12.84 6.05
CA GLU A 13 -2.48 -13.68 5.38
C GLU A 13 -3.65 -12.85 4.81
N GLU A 14 -4.18 -11.89 5.58
CA GLU A 14 -5.27 -11.03 5.09
C GLU A 14 -4.81 -10.11 3.95
N ILE A 15 -3.60 -9.55 4.05
CA ILE A 15 -2.98 -8.76 2.97
C ILE A 15 -2.79 -9.61 1.72
N LYS A 16 -2.28 -10.83 1.85
CA LYS A 16 -2.12 -11.75 0.73
C LYS A 16 -3.46 -12.06 0.06
N GLN A 17 -4.49 -12.39 0.84
CA GLN A 17 -5.82 -12.69 0.29
C GLN A 17 -6.45 -11.48 -0.40
N PHE A 18 -6.31 -10.28 0.18
CA PHE A 18 -6.73 -9.03 -0.43
C PHE A 18 -6.02 -8.82 -1.77
N CYS A 19 -4.69 -8.95 -1.81
CA CYS A 19 -3.92 -8.73 -3.03
C CYS A 19 -4.31 -9.71 -4.15
N GLN A 20 -4.44 -11.00 -3.81
CA GLN A 20 -4.84 -12.04 -4.77
C GLN A 20 -6.26 -11.81 -5.31
N ARG A 21 -7.21 -11.42 -4.46
CA ARG A 21 -8.60 -11.14 -4.87
C ARG A 21 -8.68 -9.99 -5.88
N HIS A 22 -7.85 -8.97 -5.70
CA HIS A 22 -7.85 -7.75 -6.50
C HIS A 22 -6.82 -7.74 -7.64
N SER A 23 -6.18 -8.88 -7.92
CA SER A 23 -5.14 -8.99 -8.97
C SER A 23 -4.00 -7.98 -8.79
N ILE A 24 -3.61 -7.73 -7.53
CA ILE A 24 -2.46 -6.92 -7.16
C ILE A 24 -1.23 -7.82 -7.21
N CYS A 25 -0.24 -7.46 -8.02
CA CYS A 25 1.04 -8.17 -8.08
C CYS A 25 2.04 -7.64 -7.05
N LYS A 26 1.90 -6.40 -6.60
CA LYS A 26 2.77 -5.81 -5.57
C LYS A 26 2.05 -4.77 -4.74
N LEU A 27 2.25 -4.82 -3.44
CA LEU A 27 1.74 -3.84 -2.47
C LEU A 27 2.88 -3.39 -1.57
N SER A 28 3.09 -2.07 -1.51
CA SER A 28 4.16 -1.45 -0.74
C SER A 28 3.61 -0.31 0.12
N LEU A 29 4.25 -0.07 1.26
CA LEU A 29 4.00 1.09 2.11
C LEU A 29 4.98 2.20 1.77
N PHE A 30 4.52 3.45 1.80
CA PHE A 30 5.39 4.61 1.63
C PHE A 30 4.95 5.77 2.52
N GLY A 31 5.60 6.92 2.41
CA GLY A 31 5.14 8.13 3.07
C GLY A 31 5.29 8.07 4.60
N SER A 32 4.29 8.60 5.31
CA SER A 32 4.43 8.91 6.74
C SER A 32 4.62 7.67 7.62
N VAL A 33 4.05 6.52 7.23
CA VAL A 33 4.16 5.24 7.98
C VAL A 33 5.59 4.72 8.12
N LEU A 34 6.52 5.23 7.30
CA LEU A 34 7.94 4.86 7.34
C LEU A 34 8.81 5.83 8.14
N ARG A 35 8.22 6.90 8.69
CA ARG A 35 8.93 7.98 9.37
C ARG A 35 8.62 8.01 10.86
N ASP A 36 9.48 8.67 11.62
CA ASP A 36 9.35 8.77 13.08
C ASP A 36 8.21 9.69 13.55
N ASP A 37 7.64 10.49 12.64
CA ASP A 37 6.52 11.40 12.90
C ASP A 37 5.14 10.75 12.69
N PHE A 38 5.08 9.45 12.45
CA PHE A 38 3.81 8.72 12.29
C PHE A 38 3.00 8.70 13.59
N THR A 39 1.71 9.03 13.51
CA THR A 39 0.83 9.12 14.68
C THR A 39 -0.37 8.18 14.60
N ARG A 40 -1.21 8.22 15.64
CA ARG A 40 -2.48 7.47 15.67
C ARG A 40 -3.54 8.06 14.75
N GLU A 41 -3.37 9.30 14.30
CA GLU A 41 -4.29 10.00 13.40
C GLU A 41 -3.83 9.95 11.94
N SER A 42 -2.58 9.55 11.70
CA SER A 42 -2.00 9.39 10.36
C SER A 42 -2.71 8.26 9.60
N ASP A 43 -3.01 8.52 8.34
CA ASP A 43 -3.36 7.54 7.31
C ASP A 43 -2.13 6.72 6.92
N VAL A 44 -2.37 5.59 6.24
CA VAL A 44 -1.30 4.74 5.71
C VAL A 44 -1.32 4.85 4.20
N ASP A 45 -0.26 5.44 3.65
CA ASP A 45 -0.05 5.53 2.21
C ASP A 45 0.36 4.15 1.66
N VAL A 46 -0.42 3.63 0.71
CA VAL A 46 -0.22 2.33 0.10
C VAL A 46 -0.05 2.47 -1.40
N LEU A 47 1.02 1.90 -1.93
CA LEU A 47 1.28 1.81 -3.36
C LEU A 47 0.94 0.40 -3.85
N VAL A 48 0.09 0.32 -4.87
CA VAL A 48 -0.26 -0.95 -5.52
C VAL A 48 0.16 -0.98 -6.98
N GLU A 49 0.61 -2.15 -7.41
CA GLU A 49 0.81 -2.51 -8.80
C GLU A 49 -0.15 -3.67 -9.13
N PHE A 50 -0.87 -3.54 -10.24
CA PHE A 50 -1.85 -4.53 -10.68
C PHE A 50 -1.27 -5.41 -11.78
N GLU A 51 -1.77 -6.63 -11.90
CA GLU A 51 -1.55 -7.46 -13.07
C GLU A 51 -1.95 -6.73 -14.36
N GLN A 52 -1.27 -7.04 -15.47
CA GLN A 52 -1.50 -6.37 -16.74
C GLN A 52 -2.97 -6.47 -17.18
N GLY A 53 -3.61 -5.32 -17.41
CA GLY A 53 -5.01 -5.25 -17.84
C GLY A 53 -6.03 -5.46 -16.72
N LYS A 54 -5.60 -5.51 -15.45
CA LYS A 54 -6.48 -5.70 -14.27
C LYS A 54 -6.68 -4.44 -13.43
N THR A 55 -6.27 -3.27 -13.92
CA THR A 55 -6.47 -2.00 -13.20
C THR A 55 -7.97 -1.78 -12.91
N PRO A 56 -8.35 -1.52 -11.64
CA PRO A 56 -9.74 -1.62 -11.17
C PRO A 56 -10.65 -0.45 -11.59
N GLY A 57 -10.10 0.64 -12.13
CA GLY A 57 -10.86 1.87 -12.36
C GLY A 57 -11.48 2.40 -11.06
N LEU A 58 -12.77 2.71 -11.06
CA LEU A 58 -13.48 3.23 -9.88
C LEU A 58 -13.59 2.24 -8.72
N ALA A 59 -13.40 0.94 -8.95
CA ALA A 59 -13.42 -0.06 -7.87
C ALA A 59 -12.27 0.12 -6.86
N ILE A 60 -11.26 0.92 -7.22
CA ILE A 60 -10.17 1.31 -6.30
C ILE A 60 -10.68 1.95 -5.00
N ILE A 61 -11.81 2.67 -5.05
CA ILE A 61 -12.43 3.31 -3.88
C ILE A 61 -12.91 2.25 -2.89
N THR A 62 -13.63 1.23 -3.38
CA THR A 62 -14.10 0.13 -2.53
C THR A 62 -12.96 -0.74 -2.00
N MET A 63 -11.85 -0.81 -2.74
CA MET A 63 -10.64 -1.51 -2.28
C MET A 63 -9.95 -0.77 -1.14
N GLU A 64 -9.90 0.56 -1.19
CA GLU A 64 -9.36 1.40 -0.12
C GLU A 64 -10.16 1.20 1.18
N ASP A 65 -11.49 1.18 1.11
CA ASP A 65 -12.36 0.89 2.26
C ASP A 65 -12.11 -0.53 2.82
N GLU A 66 -12.02 -1.53 1.96
CA GLU A 66 -11.76 -2.92 2.36
C GLU A 66 -10.39 -3.04 3.06
N LEU A 67 -9.34 -2.48 2.48
CA LEU A 67 -8.00 -2.50 3.06
C LEU A 67 -7.93 -1.73 4.36
N SER A 68 -8.67 -0.62 4.47
CA SER A 68 -8.80 0.16 5.71
C SER A 68 -9.39 -0.66 6.84
N ASN A 69 -10.38 -1.50 6.55
CA ASN A 69 -10.97 -2.41 7.53
C ASN A 69 -9.99 -3.50 7.98
N ILE A 70 -9.19 -4.04 7.05
CA ILE A 70 -8.17 -5.05 7.36
C ILE A 70 -7.06 -4.48 8.26
N ILE A 71 -6.58 -3.27 7.95
CA ILE A 71 -5.47 -2.63 8.68
C ILE A 71 -5.95 -1.88 9.93
N ASN A 72 -7.26 -1.68 10.06
CA ASN A 72 -7.89 -0.85 11.10
C ASN A 72 -7.29 0.57 11.14
N ARG A 73 -7.10 1.16 9.96
CA ARG A 73 -6.61 2.51 9.75
C ARG A 73 -7.10 3.05 8.42
N GLN A 74 -7.27 4.36 8.31
CA GLN A 74 -7.50 5.01 7.01
C GLN A 74 -6.32 4.71 6.07
N ILE A 75 -6.64 4.30 4.85
CA ILE A 75 -5.67 4.05 3.78
C ILE A 75 -5.78 5.15 2.73
N ASP A 76 -4.65 5.62 2.20
CA ASP A 76 -4.61 6.31 0.91
C ASP A 76 -4.01 5.35 -0.13
N LEU A 77 -4.85 4.77 -0.99
CA LEU A 77 -4.44 3.74 -1.94
C LEU A 77 -4.13 4.37 -3.30
N ARG A 78 -2.86 4.26 -3.71
CA ARG A 78 -2.34 4.86 -4.95
C ARG A 78 -1.72 3.83 -5.88
N THR A 79 -1.78 4.12 -7.18
CA THR A 79 -0.86 3.55 -8.17
C THR A 79 0.32 4.49 -8.39
N SER A 80 1.42 3.98 -8.96
CA SER A 80 2.56 4.83 -9.29
C SER A 80 2.20 5.96 -10.28
N ALA A 81 1.19 5.75 -11.12
CA ALA A 81 0.69 6.73 -12.07
C ALA A 81 0.01 7.93 -11.37
N ASP A 82 -0.60 7.72 -10.21
CA ASP A 82 -1.26 8.77 -9.41
C ASP A 82 -0.26 9.71 -8.74
N LEU A 83 0.99 9.25 -8.55
CA LEU A 83 2.05 10.06 -7.96
C LEU A 83 2.55 11.12 -8.94
N SER A 84 2.85 12.31 -8.41
CA SER A 84 3.52 13.37 -9.17
C SER A 84 4.87 12.89 -9.69
N ARG A 85 5.16 13.23 -10.94
CA ARG A 85 6.45 12.91 -11.60
C ARG A 85 7.68 13.37 -10.81
N TYR A 86 7.56 14.43 -10.00
CA TYR A 86 8.69 15.01 -9.28
C TYR A 86 9.15 14.19 -8.08
N PHE A 87 8.26 13.38 -7.48
CA PHE A 87 8.59 12.56 -6.32
C PHE A 87 8.31 11.07 -6.52
N ARG A 88 7.71 10.67 -7.65
CA ARG A 88 7.42 9.26 -7.96
C ARG A 88 8.63 8.36 -7.80
N GLU A 89 9.77 8.71 -8.39
CA GLU A 89 10.99 7.88 -8.33
C GLU A 89 11.51 7.75 -6.89
N GLN A 90 11.46 8.85 -6.12
CA GLN A 90 11.83 8.82 -4.71
C GLN A 90 10.90 7.91 -3.90
N VAL A 91 9.59 8.06 -4.07
CA VAL A 91 8.59 7.20 -3.40
C VAL A 91 8.82 5.74 -3.74
N LEU A 92 9.05 5.41 -5.02
CA LEU A 92 9.32 4.03 -5.46
C LEU A 92 10.61 3.45 -4.85
N ALA A 93 11.64 4.28 -4.65
CA ALA A 93 12.90 3.86 -4.06
C ALA A 93 12.83 3.68 -2.54
N GLU A 94 11.98 4.45 -1.86
CA GLU A 94 11.80 4.42 -0.40
C GLU A 94 10.72 3.44 0.05
N ALA A 95 9.80 3.06 -0.84
CA ALA A 95 8.68 2.19 -0.51
C ALA A 95 9.13 0.82 0.01
N ILE A 96 8.46 0.33 1.06
CA ILE A 96 8.71 -0.99 1.63
C ILE A 96 7.65 -1.95 1.12
N VAL A 97 8.09 -2.94 0.36
CA VAL A 97 7.24 -4.02 -0.15
C VAL A 97 6.75 -4.88 1.03
N ILE A 98 5.44 -5.06 1.13
CA ILE A 98 4.82 -5.95 2.12
C ILE A 98 4.11 -7.14 1.47
N TYR A 99 3.83 -7.07 0.16
CA TYR A 99 3.39 -8.20 -0.64
C TYR A 99 3.96 -8.09 -2.06
N GLU A 100 4.42 -9.22 -2.59
CA GLU A 100 4.84 -9.37 -3.99
C GLU A 100 4.47 -10.77 -4.47
N GLN A 101 3.81 -10.85 -5.62
CA GLN A 101 3.45 -12.09 -6.28
C GLN A 101 4.67 -12.61 -7.04
N ASN A 102 5.25 -13.72 -6.54
CA ASN A 102 6.32 -14.44 -7.22
C ASN A 102 5.81 -15.22 -8.44
#